data_AF-A0A7G9QWX6-F1
#
_entry.id   AF-A0A7G9QWX6-F1
#
_cell.length_a   1.000
_cell.length_b   1.000
_cell.length_c   1.000
_cell.angle_alpha   90.00
_cell.angle_beta   90.00
_cell.angle_gamma   90.00
#
_symmetry.space_group_name_H-M   'P 1'
#
loop_
_entity.id
_entity.type
_entity.pdbx_description
1 polymer ?
#
loop_
_entity_poly.entity_id
_entity_poly.type
_entity_poly.pdbx_seq_one_letter_code
_entity_poly.pdbx_strand_id
1 'polypeptide(L)'
;MMAAAPRQQGFSLLEAIVALTIMATCLLALYAWLSTSTLALGHVRTSALALADARAAMAVVETINPMAEPNGKRDLPPLEIRWKARPLTDLRLGMSPAGGATQFDFRLYELDVEVLRNGRSIREFNLRKTGWVAARRVAPDDF
;
A
#
# COMPACT_ATOMS: atom_id res chain seq x y z
N MET A 1 -12.25 49.02 -67.33
CA MET A 1 -11.99 47.78 -66.56
C MET A 1 -10.71 48.00 -65.76
N MET A 2 -10.83 48.34 -64.48
CA MET A 2 -9.68 48.64 -63.62
C MET A 2 -9.85 47.83 -62.34
N ALA A 3 -9.03 46.79 -62.18
CA ALA A 3 -9.07 45.90 -61.02
C ALA A 3 -8.51 46.65 -59.81
N ALA A 4 -9.32 46.80 -58.77
CA ALA A 4 -8.87 47.32 -57.49
C ALA A 4 -7.92 46.30 -56.86
N ALA A 5 -6.68 46.71 -56.59
CA ALA A 5 -5.73 45.88 -55.86
C ALA A 5 -6.26 45.64 -54.43
N PRO A 6 -6.22 44.40 -53.90
CA PRO A 6 -6.64 44.13 -52.55
C PRO A 6 -5.73 44.91 -51.59
N ARG A 7 -6.34 45.80 -50.82
CA ARG A 7 -5.68 46.58 -49.77
C ARG A 7 -5.14 45.59 -48.74
N GLN A 8 -3.83 45.38 -48.71
CA GLN A 8 -3.18 44.61 -47.66
C GLN A 8 -3.48 45.31 -46.33
N GLN A 9 -4.42 44.75 -45.57
CA GLN A 9 -4.72 45.20 -44.21
C GLN A 9 -3.53 44.77 -43.36
N GLY A 10 -2.61 45.70 -43.14
CA GLY A 10 -1.43 45.46 -42.32
C GLY A 10 -1.86 45.08 -40.90
N PHE A 11 -1.24 44.02 -40.38
CA PHE A 11 -1.27 43.62 -38.97
C PHE A 11 -1.17 44.86 -38.09
N SER A 12 -2.26 45.21 -37.42
CA SER A 12 -2.29 46.35 -36.51
C SER A 12 -1.43 46.04 -35.28
N LEU A 13 -0.74 47.04 -34.74
CA LEU A 13 -0.02 46.92 -33.45
C LEU A 13 -0.94 46.35 -32.36
N LEU A 14 -2.22 46.75 -32.38
CA LEU A 14 -3.24 46.25 -31.46
C LEU A 14 -3.46 44.74 -31.63
N GLU A 15 -3.47 44.26 -32.86
CA GLU A 15 -3.72 42.87 -33.20
C GLU A 15 -2.55 41.97 -32.79
N ALA A 16 -1.31 42.47 -32.92
CA ALA A 16 -0.12 41.80 -32.41
C ALA A 16 -0.15 41.68 -30.87
N ILE A 17 -0.56 42.72 -30.16
CA ILE A 17 -0.69 42.69 -28.70
C ILE A 17 -1.80 41.72 -28.28
N VAL A 18 -2.95 41.74 -28.98
CA VAL A 18 -4.05 40.79 -28.72
C VAL A 18 -3.62 39.34 -29.00
N ALA A 19 -2.89 39.08 -30.08
CA ALA A 19 -2.36 37.75 -30.37
C ALA A 19 -1.38 37.28 -29.29
N LEU A 20 -0.48 38.16 -28.83
CA LEU A 20 0.46 37.85 -27.76
C LEU A 20 -0.24 37.57 -26.43
N THR A 21 -1.29 38.33 -26.08
CA THR A 21 -2.04 38.08 -24.83
C THR A 21 -2.82 36.78 -24.90
N ILE A 22 -3.47 36.47 -26.03
CA ILE A 22 -4.16 35.18 -26.23
C ILE A 22 -3.14 34.03 -26.17
N MET A 23 -1.99 34.17 -26.83
CA MET A 23 -0.95 33.16 -26.80
C MET A 23 -0.41 32.95 -25.38
N ALA A 24 -0.16 34.03 -24.64
CA ALA A 24 0.29 33.96 -23.26
C ALA A 24 -0.73 33.28 -22.35
N THR A 25 -2.03 33.58 -22.48
CA THR A 25 -3.07 32.92 -21.66
C THR A 25 -3.20 31.44 -22.01
N CYS A 26 -3.12 31.07 -23.29
CA CYS A 26 -3.08 29.67 -23.70
C CYS A 26 -1.87 28.92 -23.13
N LEU A 27 -0.68 29.53 -23.17
CA LEU A 27 0.54 28.95 -22.60
C LEU A 27 0.44 28.78 -21.08
N LEU A 28 -0.11 29.76 -20.36
CA LEU A 28 -0.36 29.65 -18.92
C LEU A 28 -1.33 28.51 -18.60
N ALA A 29 -2.43 28.39 -19.35
CA ALA A 29 -3.42 27.33 -19.16
C ALA A 29 -2.81 25.93 -19.40
N LEU A 30 -2.04 25.77 -20.48
CA LEU A 30 -1.34 24.51 -20.79
C LEU A 30 -0.32 24.16 -19.69
N TYR A 31 0.43 25.15 -19.22
CA TYR A 31 1.40 24.95 -18.15
C TYR A 31 0.73 24.53 -16.83
N ALA A 32 -0.36 25.19 -16.45
CA ALA A 32 -1.14 24.85 -15.26
C ALA A 32 -1.70 23.42 -15.34
N TRP A 33 -2.20 23.01 -16.52
CA TRP A 33 -2.68 21.65 -16.74
C TRP A 33 -1.56 20.61 -16.67
N LEU A 34 -0.41 20.87 -17.27
CA LEU A 34 0.76 19.99 -17.19
C LEU A 34 1.22 19.83 -15.74
N SER A 35 1.36 20.93 -15.01
CA SER A 35 1.73 20.94 -13.59
C SER A 35 0.77 20.08 -12.77
N THR A 36 -0.53 20.28 -12.92
CA THR A 36 -1.56 19.50 -12.22
C THR A 36 -1.46 18.01 -12.52
N SER A 37 -1.22 17.65 -13.79
CA SER A 37 -1.07 16.26 -14.23
C SER A 37 0.16 15.59 -13.61
N THR A 38 1.30 16.30 -13.54
CA THR A 38 2.52 15.78 -12.91
C THR A 38 2.36 15.55 -11.41
N LEU A 39 1.67 16.47 -10.71
CA LEU A 39 1.36 16.32 -9.29
C LEU A 39 0.43 15.11 -9.05
N ALA A 40 -0.61 14.97 -9.87
CA ALA A 40 -1.54 13.83 -9.78
C ALA A 40 -0.82 12.49 -9.96
N LEU A 41 0.08 12.38 -10.95
CA LEU A 41 0.90 11.18 -11.17
C LEU A 41 1.80 10.87 -9.97
N GLY A 42 2.40 11.91 -9.37
CA GLY A 42 3.21 11.76 -8.16
C GLY A 42 2.42 11.17 -7.00
N HIS A 43 1.23 11.70 -6.73
CA HIS A 43 0.34 11.20 -5.68
C HIS A 43 -0.08 9.74 -5.92
N VAL A 44 -0.48 9.40 -7.15
CA VAL A 44 -0.85 8.02 -7.51
C VAL A 44 0.32 7.05 -7.27
N ARG A 45 1.54 7.43 -7.67
CA ARG A 45 2.73 6.61 -7.45
C ARG A 45 3.01 6.39 -5.97
N THR A 46 2.91 7.43 -5.14
CA THR A 46 3.14 7.28 -3.69
C THR A 46 2.11 6.36 -3.04
N SER A 47 0.83 6.46 -3.42
CA SER A 47 -0.23 5.59 -2.91
C SER A 47 -0.04 4.14 -3.35
N ALA A 48 0.35 3.91 -4.60
CA ALA A 48 0.63 2.57 -5.11
C ALA A 48 1.79 1.88 -4.37
N LEU A 49 2.88 2.61 -4.11
CA LEU A 49 4.01 2.08 -3.33
C LEU A 49 3.61 1.76 -1.89
N ALA A 50 2.84 2.64 -1.24
CA ALA A 50 2.36 2.41 0.12
C ALA A 50 1.44 1.17 0.22
N LEU A 51 0.63 0.92 -0.81
CA LEU A 51 -0.24 -0.26 -0.88
C LEU A 51 0.57 -1.54 -1.14
N ALA A 52 1.58 -1.49 -2.00
CA ALA A 52 2.47 -2.62 -2.25
C ALA A 52 3.24 -3.01 -0.97
N ASP A 53 3.77 -2.02 -0.24
CA ASP A 53 4.47 -2.24 1.03
C ASP A 53 3.55 -2.87 2.09
N ALA A 54 2.31 -2.39 2.20
CA ALA A 54 1.33 -2.95 3.12
C ALA A 54 0.99 -4.41 2.79
N ARG A 55 0.82 -4.75 1.51
CA ARG A 55 0.57 -6.13 1.08
C ARG A 55 1.75 -7.04 1.35
N ALA A 56 2.97 -6.59 1.06
CA ALA A 56 4.18 -7.36 1.32
C ALA A 56 4.33 -7.64 2.83
N ALA A 57 4.12 -6.63 3.68
CA ALA A 57 4.15 -6.79 5.13
C ALA A 57 3.07 -7.75 5.63
N MET A 58 1.83 -7.64 5.12
CA MET A 58 0.75 -8.56 5.50
C MET A 58 1.08 -10.00 5.12
N ALA A 59 1.58 -10.25 3.91
CA ALA A 59 1.97 -11.58 3.45
C ALA A 59 3.04 -12.21 4.36
N VAL A 60 4.01 -11.41 4.84
CA VAL A 60 4.98 -11.87 5.83
C VAL A 60 4.29 -12.27 7.13
N VAL A 61 3.45 -11.39 7.69
CA VAL A 61 2.80 -11.66 8.99
C VAL A 61 1.83 -12.84 8.92
N GLU A 62 1.20 -13.10 7.78
CA GLU A 62 0.35 -14.27 7.53
C GLU A 62 1.09 -15.61 7.64
N THR A 63 2.42 -15.64 7.49
CA THR A 63 3.22 -16.88 7.67
C THR A 63 3.63 -17.16 9.11
N ILE A 64 3.55 -16.18 10.00
CA ILE A 64 4.10 -16.26 11.36
C ILE A 64 3.17 -16.99 12.31
N ASN A 65 3.63 -18.02 13.02
CA ASN A 65 2.84 -18.58 14.12
C ASN A 65 3.11 -17.78 15.41
N PRO A 66 2.17 -16.93 15.89
CA PRO A 66 2.42 -16.06 17.06
C PRO A 66 2.61 -16.84 18.37
N MET A 67 2.25 -18.12 18.41
CA MET A 67 2.52 -18.99 19.55
C MET A 67 3.96 -19.50 19.58
N ALA A 68 4.59 -19.66 18.42
CA ALA A 68 5.99 -20.08 18.30
C ALA A 68 6.94 -18.88 18.26
N GLU A 69 6.55 -17.82 17.54
CA GLU A 69 7.33 -16.59 17.33
C GLU A 69 6.54 -15.38 17.85
N PRO A 70 6.43 -15.20 19.18
CA PRO A 70 5.61 -14.13 19.77
C PRO A 70 6.20 -12.74 19.53
N ASN A 71 7.50 -12.62 19.32
CA ASN A 71 8.14 -11.38 18.93
C ASN A 71 9.23 -11.70 17.92
N GLY A 72 9.46 -10.79 17.00
CA GLY A 72 10.46 -11.01 15.98
C GLY A 72 10.54 -9.88 14.97
N LYS A 73 11.44 -10.11 14.02
CA LYS A 73 11.64 -9.26 12.86
C LYS A 73 11.86 -10.10 11.61
N ARG A 74 11.46 -9.58 10.47
CA ARG A 74 11.71 -10.17 9.15
C ARG A 74 12.21 -9.10 8.22
N ASP A 75 13.40 -9.33 7.68
CA ASP A 75 14.00 -8.45 6.70
C ASP A 75 13.48 -8.81 5.30
N LEU A 76 12.92 -7.83 4.61
CA LEU A 76 12.48 -7.91 3.22
C LEU A 76 12.93 -6.64 2.49
N PRO A 77 14.23 -6.46 2.21
CA PRO A 77 14.77 -5.19 1.71
C PRO A 77 13.96 -4.64 0.52
N PRO A 78 13.57 -3.35 0.53
CA PRO A 78 13.99 -2.30 1.47
C PRO A 78 13.18 -2.22 2.78
N LEU A 79 12.28 -3.17 3.02
CA LEU A 79 11.42 -3.23 4.19
C LEU A 79 12.02 -4.08 5.32
N GLU A 80 11.67 -3.73 6.54
CA GLU A 80 11.86 -4.54 7.74
C GLU A 80 10.52 -4.58 8.48
N ILE A 81 10.02 -5.78 8.77
CA ILE A 81 8.75 -5.97 9.46
C ILE A 81 9.07 -6.45 10.87
N ARG A 82 8.58 -5.74 11.87
CA ARG A 82 8.70 -6.11 13.29
C ARG A 82 7.31 -6.41 13.84
N TRP A 83 7.22 -7.38 14.73
CA TRP A 83 5.96 -7.68 15.39
C TRP A 83 6.14 -8.03 16.87
N LYS A 84 5.07 -7.80 17.62
CA LYS A 84 4.89 -8.26 19.00
C LYS A 84 3.48 -8.84 19.13
N ALA A 85 3.38 -10.07 19.62
CA ALA A 85 2.13 -10.78 19.82
C ALA A 85 1.77 -10.80 21.30
N ARG A 86 0.51 -10.49 21.61
CA ARG A 86 -0.07 -10.57 22.94
C ARG A 86 -1.21 -11.58 22.94
N PRO A 87 -1.24 -12.55 23.87
CA PRO A 87 -2.34 -13.51 23.94
C PRO A 87 -3.63 -12.78 24.33
N LEU A 88 -4.73 -13.07 23.63
CA LEU A 88 -6.06 -12.53 23.92
C LEU A 88 -6.97 -13.53 24.64
N THR A 89 -6.67 -14.82 24.52
CA THR A 89 -7.47 -15.90 25.12
C THR A 89 -6.58 -16.89 25.84
N ASP A 90 -7.20 -17.73 26.67
CA ASP A 90 -6.55 -18.95 27.15
C ASP A 90 -6.28 -19.92 26.00
N LEU A 91 -5.41 -20.91 26.26
CA LEU A 91 -5.17 -22.01 25.33
C LEU A 91 -6.42 -22.89 25.26
N ARG A 92 -6.89 -23.19 24.06
CA ARG A 92 -8.04 -24.06 23.83
C ARG A 92 -7.63 -25.33 23.10
N LEU A 93 -8.17 -26.44 23.57
CA LEU A 93 -8.06 -27.75 22.93
C LEU A 93 -8.67 -27.68 21.53
N GLY A 94 -7.93 -28.13 20.51
CA GLY A 94 -8.53 -28.35 19.20
C GLY A 94 -9.51 -29.51 19.25
N MET A 95 -10.71 -29.34 18.71
CA MET A 95 -11.73 -30.37 18.60
C MET A 95 -12.04 -30.67 17.13
N SER A 96 -12.19 -31.95 16.79
CA SER A 96 -12.68 -32.39 15.49
C SER A 96 -14.20 -32.26 15.42
N PRO A 97 -14.81 -32.27 14.21
CA PRO A 97 -16.26 -32.27 14.06
C PRO A 97 -16.97 -33.44 14.76
N ALA A 98 -16.26 -34.56 14.98
CA ALA A 98 -16.76 -35.73 15.69
C ALA A 98 -16.65 -35.61 17.23
N GLY A 99 -16.14 -34.49 17.75
CA GLY A 99 -15.99 -34.24 19.19
C GLY A 99 -14.70 -34.77 19.83
N GLY A 100 -13.79 -35.35 19.04
CA GLY A 100 -12.48 -35.82 19.51
C GLY A 100 -11.43 -34.71 19.56
N ALA A 101 -10.48 -34.80 20.48
CA ALA A 101 -9.34 -33.87 20.54
C ALA A 101 -8.45 -34.02 19.28
N THR A 102 -8.07 -32.91 18.65
CA THR A 102 -7.10 -32.92 17.54
C THR A 102 -5.66 -32.93 18.06
N GLN A 103 -4.66 -32.99 17.20
CA GLN A 103 -3.26 -32.88 17.62
C GLN A 103 -2.82 -31.47 18.02
N PHE A 104 -3.63 -30.46 17.71
CA PHE A 104 -3.28 -29.05 17.85
C PHE A 104 -4.08 -28.38 18.96
N ASP A 105 -3.42 -27.52 19.71
CA ASP A 105 -4.05 -26.55 20.59
C ASP A 105 -3.91 -25.15 20.00
N PHE A 106 -4.90 -24.30 20.26
CA PHE A 106 -5.03 -22.99 19.64
C PHE A 106 -5.16 -21.89 20.68
N ARG A 107 -4.57 -20.74 20.39
CA ARG A 107 -4.76 -19.52 21.19
C ARG A 107 -4.85 -18.31 20.26
N LEU A 108 -5.75 -17.38 20.56
CA LEU A 108 -5.85 -16.14 19.78
C LEU A 108 -4.84 -15.11 20.30
N TYR A 109 -4.15 -14.43 19.37
CA TYR A 109 -3.21 -13.35 19.65
C TYR A 109 -3.62 -12.07 18.94
N GLU A 110 -3.27 -10.94 19.53
CA GLU A 110 -3.19 -9.63 18.89
C GLU A 110 -1.73 -9.36 18.52
N LEU A 111 -1.46 -9.07 17.25
CA LEU A 111 -0.12 -8.74 16.78
C LEU A 111 -0.07 -7.25 16.51
N ASP A 112 0.84 -6.57 17.20
CA ASP A 112 1.23 -5.20 16.94
C ASP A 112 2.39 -5.23 15.94
N VAL A 113 2.17 -4.74 14.71
CA VAL A 113 3.11 -4.83 13.58
C VAL A 113 3.61 -3.44 13.21
N GLU A 114 4.93 -3.30 13.10
CA GLU A 114 5.63 -2.12 12.62
C GLU A 114 6.35 -2.45 11.31
N VAL A 115 6.11 -1.64 10.28
CA VAL A 115 6.78 -1.75 8.98
C VAL A 115 7.73 -0.58 8.84
N LEU A 116 9.02 -0.90 8.74
CA LEU A 116 10.07 0.06 8.51
C LEU A 116 10.54 -0.04 7.07
N ARG A 117 10.93 1.10 6.49
CA ARG A 117 11.62 1.18 5.21
C ARG A 117 12.90 1.96 5.41
N ASN A 118 14.04 1.36 5.08
CA ASN A 118 15.37 1.96 5.33
C ASN A 118 15.53 2.46 6.78
N GLY A 119 15.03 1.68 7.75
CA GLY A 119 15.11 2.00 9.19
C GLY A 119 14.11 3.03 9.70
N ARG A 120 13.24 3.60 8.86
CA ARG A 120 12.18 4.52 9.29
C ARG A 120 10.83 3.83 9.30
N SER A 121 10.08 3.93 10.41
CA SER A 121 8.68 3.46 10.47
C SER A 121 7.84 4.21 9.43
N ILE A 122 7.23 3.44 8.52
CA ILE A 122 6.34 3.96 7.47
C ILE A 122 4.88 3.58 7.73
N ARG A 123 4.63 2.56 8.55
CA ARG A 123 3.28 2.07 8.87
C ARG A 123 3.28 1.22 10.13
N GLU A 124 2.23 1.37 10.92
CA GLU A 124 1.91 0.50 12.05
C GLU A 124 0.47 0.01 11.90
N PHE A 125 0.22 -1.23 12.29
CA PHE A 125 -1.13 -1.80 12.31
C PHE A 125 -1.21 -2.96 13.31
N ASN A 126 -2.43 -3.29 13.71
CA ASN A 126 -2.70 -4.47 14.51
C ASN A 126 -3.58 -5.47 13.73
N LEU A 127 -3.44 -6.74 14.07
CA LEU A 127 -4.33 -7.79 13.57
C LEU A 127 -4.47 -8.91 14.59
N ARG A 128 -5.56 -9.65 14.48
CA ARG A 128 -5.79 -10.84 15.30
C ARG A 128 -5.42 -12.08 14.51
N LYS A 129 -4.64 -12.96 15.13
CA LYS A 129 -4.18 -14.21 14.51
C LYS A 129 -4.21 -15.36 15.50
N THR A 130 -4.68 -16.50 15.03
CA THR A 130 -4.64 -17.74 15.80
C THR A 130 -3.23 -18.31 15.75
N GLY A 131 -2.62 -18.50 16.92
CA GLY A 131 -1.42 -19.31 17.10
C GLY A 131 -1.79 -20.76 17.38
N TRP A 132 -0.91 -21.68 17.03
CA TRP A 132 -1.13 -23.11 17.19
C TRP A 132 0.12 -23.81 17.73
N VAL A 133 -0.07 -24.94 18.41
CA VAL A 133 1.02 -25.83 18.82
C VAL A 133 0.58 -27.28 18.68
N ALA A 134 1.45 -28.15 18.17
CA ALA A 134 1.21 -29.58 18.15
C ALA A 134 1.48 -30.15 19.55
N ALA A 135 0.45 -30.20 20.39
CA ALA A 135 0.55 -30.60 21.80
C ALA A 135 0.52 -32.13 21.98
N ARG A 136 0.05 -32.88 20.97
CA ARG A 136 -0.14 -34.33 21.03
C ARG A 136 0.49 -35.00 19.81
N ARG A 137 1.13 -36.16 20.01
CA ARG A 137 1.50 -37.07 18.92
C ARG A 137 0.31 -37.96 18.61
N VAL A 138 -0.15 -37.98 17.38
CA VAL A 138 -1.17 -38.93 16.90
C VAL A 138 -0.45 -40.22 16.51
N ALA A 139 -0.92 -41.36 17.01
CA ALA A 139 -0.43 -42.66 16.56
C ALA A 139 -1.01 -42.95 15.16
N PRO A 140 -0.27 -43.63 14.25
CA PRO A 140 -0.74 -43.89 12.89
C PRO A 140 -2.09 -44.62 12.80
N ASP A 141 -2.51 -45.29 13.87
CA ASP A 141 -3.70 -46.16 13.93
C ASP A 141 -5.01 -45.43 14.27
N ASP A 142 -4.99 -44.10 14.48
CA ASP A 142 -6.15 -43.30 14.91
C ASP A 142 -6.94 -42.63 13.75
N PHE A 143 -6.76 -43.07 12.50
CA PHE A 143 -7.45 -42.53 11.31
C PHE A 143 -8.37 -43.55 10.61
#